data_AF-R5P951-F1
#
_entry.id   AF-R5P951-F1
#
_cell.length_a   1.000
_cell.length_b   1.000
_cell.length_c   1.000
_cell.angle_alpha   90.00
_cell.angle_beta   90.00
_cell.angle_gamma   90.00
#
_symmetry.space_group_name_H-M   'P 1'
#
loop_
_entity.id
_entity.type
_entity.pdbx_description
1 polymer ?
#
loop_
_entity_poly.entity_id
_entity_poly.type
_entity_poly.pdbx_seq_one_letter_code
_entity_poly.pdbx_strand_id
1 'polypeptide(L)'
;MLQAIRPFAADRHFNVREYAWVDVRKTIVQNLPESIAILSVWATDGDENIRRFASEVTRPRGVWCEHIEILKQNPELGLPILEPLKSDTSRYVQNSVGNWLNDASKTRPEFVRELCKHWEKESDTKETQYIIKRALRTIVK
;
A
#
# COMPACT_ATOMS: atom_id res chain seq x y z
N MET A 1 7.18 -16.63 -7.97
CA MET A 1 5.78 -16.48 -7.50
C MET A 1 5.16 -15.15 -7.90
N LEU A 2 5.70 -13.99 -7.49
CA LEU A 2 5.13 -12.67 -7.86
C LEU A 2 4.98 -12.49 -9.39
N GLN A 3 5.94 -12.92 -10.20
CA GLN A 3 5.79 -12.86 -11.66
C GLN A 3 4.61 -13.70 -12.19
N ALA A 4 4.29 -14.82 -11.55
CA ALA A 4 3.17 -15.68 -11.95
C ALA A 4 1.81 -15.10 -11.57
N ILE A 5 1.73 -14.29 -10.50
CA ILE A 5 0.48 -13.63 -10.09
C ILE A 5 0.20 -12.34 -10.89
N ARG A 6 1.21 -11.79 -11.57
CA ARG A 6 1.11 -10.50 -12.28
C ARG A 6 -0.07 -10.41 -13.25
N PRO A 7 -0.40 -11.41 -14.09
CA PRO A 7 -1.56 -11.35 -14.97
C PRO A 7 -2.88 -11.21 -14.20
N PHE A 8 -3.01 -11.89 -13.05
CA PHE A 8 -4.20 -11.84 -12.20
C PHE A 8 -4.28 -10.51 -11.42
N ALA A 9 -3.13 -9.96 -11.03
CA ALA A 9 -3.05 -8.63 -10.45
C ALA A 9 -3.49 -7.53 -11.43
N ALA A 10 -3.22 -7.71 -12.74
CA ALA A 10 -3.63 -6.80 -13.82
C ALA A 10 -5.03 -7.11 -14.41
N ASP A 11 -5.74 -8.11 -13.89
CA ASP A 11 -6.98 -8.59 -14.51
C ASP A 11 -8.06 -7.49 -14.52
N ARG A 12 -8.90 -7.44 -15.56
CA ARG A 12 -9.97 -6.44 -15.68
C ARG A 12 -11.10 -6.68 -14.67
N HIS A 13 -11.32 -7.93 -14.27
CA HIS A 13 -12.32 -8.30 -13.27
C HIS A 13 -11.82 -8.04 -11.85
N PHE A 14 -12.55 -7.18 -11.14
CA PHE A 14 -12.23 -6.81 -9.76
C PHE A 14 -12.06 -8.02 -8.84
N ASN A 15 -12.94 -9.03 -8.93
CA ASN A 15 -12.86 -10.21 -8.08
C ASN A 15 -11.56 -10.99 -8.30
N VAL A 16 -11.08 -11.11 -9.54
CA VAL A 16 -9.82 -11.80 -9.85
C VAL A 16 -8.67 -11.07 -9.16
N ARG A 17 -8.64 -9.73 -9.24
CA ARG A 17 -7.62 -8.92 -8.56
C ARG A 17 -7.65 -9.06 -7.04
N GLU A 18 -8.84 -9.15 -6.43
CA GLU A 18 -8.95 -9.35 -4.98
C GLU A 18 -8.43 -10.72 -4.55
N TYR A 19 -8.80 -11.79 -5.26
CA TYR A 19 -8.28 -13.13 -4.96
C TYR A 19 -6.77 -13.21 -5.21
N ALA A 20 -6.26 -12.51 -6.22
CA ALA A 20 -4.85 -12.54 -6.57
C ALA A 20 -3.94 -12.15 -5.39
N TRP A 21 -4.23 -11.03 -4.71
CA TRP A 21 -3.40 -10.59 -3.60
C TRP A 21 -3.61 -11.46 -2.35
N VAL A 22 -4.84 -11.94 -2.10
CA VAL A 22 -5.15 -12.82 -0.95
C VAL A 22 -4.35 -14.12 -1.04
N ASP A 23 -4.31 -14.73 -2.22
CA ASP A 23 -3.68 -16.04 -2.45
C ASP A 23 -2.16 -16.00 -2.17
N VAL A 24 -1.47 -14.97 -2.65
CA VAL A 24 -0.01 -14.87 -2.49
C VAL A 24 0.45 -14.17 -1.22
N ARG A 25 -0.46 -13.57 -0.45
CA ARG A 25 -0.11 -12.75 0.72
C ARG A 25 0.71 -13.52 1.74
N LYS A 26 0.33 -14.76 2.04
CA LYS A 26 1.04 -15.60 3.02
C LYS A 26 2.52 -15.76 2.64
N THR A 27 2.78 -16.07 1.39
CA THR A 27 4.16 -16.27 0.91
C THR A 27 4.94 -14.96 0.82
N ILE A 28 4.27 -13.84 0.50
CA ILE A 28 4.89 -12.50 0.57
C ILE A 28 5.33 -12.19 2.01
N VAL A 29 4.48 -12.47 3.00
CA VAL A 29 4.81 -12.24 4.41
C VAL A 29 5.99 -13.10 4.86
N GLN A 30 6.07 -14.35 4.37
CA GLN A 30 7.19 -15.25 4.67
C GLN A 30 8.52 -14.81 4.05
N ASN A 31 8.48 -14.05 2.94
CA ASN A 31 9.67 -13.59 2.20
C ASN A 31 9.61 -12.06 2.04
N LEU A 32 9.35 -11.37 3.15
CA LEU A 32 8.94 -9.97 3.13
C LEU A 32 9.99 -9.02 2.53
N PRO A 33 11.29 -9.09 2.89
CA PRO A 33 12.31 -8.22 2.30
C PRO A 33 12.42 -8.36 0.78
N GLU A 34 12.49 -9.58 0.27
CA GLU A 34 12.58 -9.87 -1.17
C GLU A 34 11.30 -9.46 -1.90
N SER A 35 10.15 -9.68 -1.27
CA SER A 35 8.86 -9.28 -1.82
C SER A 35 8.75 -7.77 -1.91
N ILE A 36 9.16 -7.02 -0.89
CA ILE A 36 9.17 -5.56 -0.91
C ILE A 36 10.04 -5.05 -2.06
N ALA A 37 11.24 -5.62 -2.26
CA ALA A 37 12.12 -5.21 -3.36
C ALA A 37 11.44 -5.36 -4.74
N ILE A 38 10.72 -6.46 -4.97
CA ILE A 38 9.97 -6.68 -6.21
C ILE A 38 8.77 -5.73 -6.32
N LEU A 39 8.00 -5.59 -5.24
CA LEU A 39 6.79 -4.77 -5.20
C LEU A 39 7.10 -3.27 -5.33
N SER A 40 8.29 -2.83 -4.91
CA SER A 40 8.78 -1.47 -5.16
C SER A 40 8.93 -1.15 -6.64
N VAL A 41 9.38 -2.13 -7.44
CA VAL A 41 9.40 -1.97 -8.90
C VAL A 41 7.97 -1.87 -9.44
N TRP A 42 7.06 -2.71 -8.94
CA TRP A 42 5.65 -2.72 -9.36
C TRP A 42 4.90 -1.44 -8.99
N ALA A 43 5.30 -0.75 -7.92
CA ALA A 43 4.75 0.55 -7.56
C ALA A 43 5.02 1.64 -8.63
N THR A 44 5.92 1.39 -9.58
CA THR A 44 6.23 2.31 -10.69
C THR A 44 5.64 1.84 -12.04
N ASP A 45 4.86 0.77 -12.05
CA ASP A 45 4.32 0.17 -13.27
C ASP A 45 3.31 1.09 -13.97
N GLY A 46 3.22 1.01 -15.30
CA GLY A 46 2.23 1.78 -16.07
C GLY A 46 0.78 1.40 -15.76
N ASP A 47 0.54 0.16 -15.32
CA ASP A 47 -0.78 -0.34 -14.97
C ASP A 47 -1.17 0.01 -13.52
N GLU A 48 -2.27 0.74 -13.34
CA GLU A 48 -2.79 1.12 -12.02
C GLU A 48 -3.17 -0.10 -11.15
N ASN A 49 -3.55 -1.22 -11.76
CA ASN A 49 -3.89 -2.43 -11.02
C ASN A 49 -2.65 -3.08 -10.40
N ILE A 50 -1.52 -3.05 -11.12
CA ILE A 50 -0.23 -3.53 -10.60
C ILE A 50 0.28 -2.63 -9.49
N ARG A 51 0.20 -1.31 -9.65
CA ARG A 51 0.56 -0.35 -8.61
C ARG A 51 -0.29 -0.53 -7.36
N ARG A 52 -1.61 -0.65 -7.52
CA ARG A 52 -2.53 -0.93 -6.40
C ARG A 52 -2.19 -2.25 -5.73
N PHE A 53 -1.89 -3.30 -6.49
CA PHE A 53 -1.55 -4.61 -5.94
C PHE A 53 -0.37 -4.51 -4.98
N ALA A 54 0.68 -3.76 -5.35
CA ALA A 54 1.87 -3.57 -4.53
C ALA A 54 1.57 -2.97 -3.16
N SER A 55 0.73 -1.93 -3.11
CA SER A 55 0.29 -1.36 -1.82
C SER A 55 -0.70 -2.25 -1.09
N GLU A 56 -1.64 -2.90 -1.78
CA GLU A 56 -2.70 -3.67 -1.12
C GLU A 56 -2.17 -4.92 -0.43
N VAL A 57 -1.34 -5.69 -1.14
CA VAL A 57 -0.87 -6.99 -0.66
C VAL A 57 0.01 -6.86 0.58
N THR A 58 0.61 -5.68 0.80
CA THR A 58 1.49 -5.36 1.93
C THR A 58 0.80 -4.57 3.04
N ARG A 59 -0.53 -4.36 2.99
CA ARG A 59 -1.24 -3.64 4.06
C ARG A 59 -0.96 -4.24 5.45
N PRO A 60 -0.56 -3.45 6.48
CA PRO A 60 -0.20 -3.99 7.79
C PRO A 60 -1.35 -4.68 8.51
N ARG A 61 -2.58 -4.22 8.28
CA ARG A 61 -3.82 -4.77 8.87
C ARG A 61 -4.87 -5.03 7.79
N GLY A 62 -4.94 -6.26 7.32
CA GLY A 62 -6.05 -6.70 6.48
C GLY A 62 -7.31 -6.92 7.32
N VAL A 63 -8.48 -6.52 6.81
CA VAL A 63 -9.77 -6.87 7.45
C VAL A 63 -10.10 -8.35 7.25
N TRP A 64 -9.60 -8.93 6.16
CA TRP A 64 -9.90 -10.29 5.70
C TRP A 64 -8.69 -11.24 5.77
N CYS A 65 -7.56 -10.77 6.31
CA CYS A 65 -6.30 -11.51 6.26
C CYS A 65 -5.48 -11.28 7.53
N GLU A 66 -4.55 -12.20 7.77
CA GLU A 66 -3.58 -12.09 8.86
C GLU A 66 -2.82 -10.75 8.78
N HIS A 67 -2.61 -10.18 9.96
CA HIS A 67 -1.83 -8.98 10.14
C HIS A 67 -0.36 -9.25 9.81
N ILE A 68 0.30 -8.26 9.19
CA ILE A 68 1.73 -8.32 8.94
C ILE A 68 2.41 -7.61 10.12
N GLU A 69 2.68 -8.37 11.20
CA GLU A 69 3.19 -7.80 12.46
C GLU A 69 4.48 -6.98 12.25
N ILE A 70 5.36 -7.43 11.36
CA ILE A 70 6.61 -6.70 11.03
C ILE A 70 6.31 -5.30 10.48
N LEU A 71 5.34 -5.16 9.57
CA LEU A 71 4.96 -3.86 8.98
C LEU A 71 4.09 -3.02 9.92
N LYS A 72 3.44 -3.62 10.93
CA LYS A 72 2.77 -2.86 11.99
C LYS A 72 3.79 -2.17 12.89
N GLN A 73 4.87 -2.88 13.24
CA GLN A 73 5.89 -2.37 14.16
C GLN A 73 6.92 -1.48 13.46
N ASN A 74 7.27 -1.83 12.21
CA ASN A 74 8.28 -1.14 11.39
C ASN A 74 7.66 -0.74 10.03
N PRO A 75 6.70 0.19 10.00
CA PRO A 75 6.03 0.62 8.77
C PRO A 75 6.99 1.30 7.77
N GLU A 76 8.16 1.76 8.23
CA GLU A 76 9.23 2.33 7.40
C GLU A 76 9.66 1.36 6.28
N LEU A 77 9.56 0.04 6.52
CA LEU A 77 9.84 -0.99 5.52
C LEU A 77 8.90 -0.93 4.31
N GLY A 78 7.71 -0.33 4.45
CA GLY A 78 6.76 -0.14 3.35
C GLY A 78 7.05 1.09 2.48
N LEU A 79 7.89 2.03 2.93
CA LEU A 79 8.16 3.28 2.21
C LEU A 79 8.64 3.08 0.77
N PRO A 80 9.51 2.09 0.46
CA PRO A 80 9.91 1.81 -0.92
C PRO A 80 8.76 1.50 -1.88
N ILE A 81 7.58 1.11 -1.38
CA ILE A 81 6.36 0.89 -2.19
C ILE A 81 5.50 2.15 -2.20
N LEU A 82 5.41 2.86 -1.08
CA LEU A 82 4.44 3.95 -0.89
C LEU A 82 4.91 5.28 -1.45
N GLU A 83 6.21 5.59 -1.35
CA GLU A 83 6.78 6.86 -1.83
C GLU A 83 6.50 7.13 -3.31
N PRO A 84 6.67 6.17 -4.24
CA PRO A 84 6.30 6.38 -5.64
C PRO A 84 4.80 6.66 -5.86
N LEU A 85 3.95 6.21 -4.94
CA LEU A 85 2.49 6.26 -5.06
C LEU A 85 1.86 7.47 -4.36
N LYS A 86 2.65 8.32 -3.70
CA LYS A 86 2.16 9.45 -2.87
C LYS A 86 1.33 10.49 -3.61
N SER A 87 1.43 10.52 -4.95
CA SER A 87 0.66 11.39 -5.85
C SER A 87 0.12 10.60 -7.05
N ASP A 88 -0.20 9.31 -6.86
CA ASP A 88 -0.74 8.47 -7.94
C ASP A 88 -2.03 9.09 -8.52
N THR A 89 -2.16 9.12 -9.84
CA THR A 89 -3.34 9.71 -10.51
C THR A 89 -4.60 8.84 -10.37
N SER A 90 -4.44 7.54 -10.08
CA SER A 90 -5.54 6.60 -9.95
C SER A 90 -6.19 6.68 -8.57
N ARG A 91 -7.51 6.94 -8.54
CA ARG A 91 -8.28 6.87 -7.29
C ARG A 91 -8.20 5.49 -6.65
N TYR A 92 -8.08 4.43 -7.45
CA TYR A 92 -8.00 3.06 -6.95
C TYR A 92 -6.72 2.83 -6.16
N VAL A 93 -5.58 3.30 -6.68
CA VAL A 93 -4.29 3.24 -6.00
C VAL A 93 -4.28 4.12 -4.76
N GLN A 94 -4.72 5.39 -4.88
CA GLN A 94 -4.81 6.32 -3.74
C GLN A 94 -5.61 5.75 -2.57
N ASN A 95 -6.72 5.05 -2.85
CA ASN A 95 -7.53 4.40 -1.83
C ASN A 95 -6.74 3.33 -1.07
N SER A 96 -5.94 2.53 -1.79
CA SER A 96 -5.10 1.48 -1.22
C SER A 96 -3.98 2.08 -0.35
N VAL A 97 -3.26 3.09 -0.85
CA VAL A 97 -2.20 3.80 -0.09
C VAL A 97 -2.78 4.45 1.17
N GLY A 98 -3.89 5.18 1.07
CA GLY A 98 -4.53 5.80 2.22
C GLY A 98 -5.08 4.77 3.23
N ASN A 99 -5.46 3.57 2.78
CA ASN A 99 -5.83 2.48 3.69
C ASN A 99 -4.61 1.86 4.36
N TRP A 100 -3.52 1.64 3.62
CA TRP A 100 -2.25 1.16 4.16
C TRP A 100 -1.76 2.04 5.29
N LEU A 101 -1.72 3.36 5.07
CA LEU A 101 -1.28 4.34 6.06
C LEU A 101 -2.22 4.37 7.27
N ASN A 102 -3.54 4.34 7.05
CA ASN A 102 -4.51 4.25 8.13
C ASN A 102 -4.37 2.95 8.95
N ASP A 103 -3.93 1.85 8.34
CA ASP A 103 -3.67 0.60 9.05
C ASP A 103 -2.41 0.68 9.90
N ALA A 104 -1.33 1.26 9.37
CA ALA A 104 -0.10 1.55 10.11
C ALA A 104 -0.38 2.49 11.30
N SER A 105 -1.25 3.47 11.10
CA SER A 105 -1.64 4.50 12.07
C SER A 105 -2.20 3.93 13.38
N LYS A 106 -2.78 2.72 13.34
CA LYS A 106 -3.35 2.05 14.51
C LYS A 106 -2.29 1.47 15.47
N THR A 107 -1.04 1.33 15.01
CA THR A 107 0.11 0.90 15.85
C THR A 107 1.14 2.02 15.98
N ARG A 108 1.44 2.72 14.86
CA ARG A 108 2.49 3.74 14.76
C ARG A 108 1.88 5.08 14.29
N PRO A 109 1.04 5.73 15.12
CA PRO A 109 0.33 6.94 14.72
C PRO A 109 1.27 8.11 14.40
N GLU A 110 2.35 8.29 15.17
CA GLU A 110 3.27 9.41 14.97
C GLU A 110 4.02 9.31 13.63
N PHE A 111 4.50 8.11 13.28
CA PHE A 111 5.10 7.84 11.98
C PHE A 111 4.19 8.30 10.82
N VAL A 112 2.89 7.95 10.88
CA VAL A 112 1.94 8.34 9.82
C VAL A 112 1.71 9.85 9.80
N ARG A 113 1.66 10.51 10.96
CA ARG A 113 1.53 11.98 11.04
C ARG A 113 2.75 12.67 10.44
N GLU A 114 3.95 12.23 10.79
CA GLU A 114 5.21 12.79 10.27
C GLU A 114 5.33 12.59 8.77
N LEU A 115 5.05 11.38 8.27
CA LEU A 115 5.07 11.08 6.84
C LEU A 115 4.05 11.93 6.07
N CYS A 116 2.82 12.07 6.58
CA CYS A 116 1.81 12.91 5.93
C CYS A 116 2.23 14.39 5.89
N LYS A 117 2.79 14.92 6.99
CA LYS A 117 3.34 16.30 7.02
C LYS A 117 4.47 16.48 6.03
N HIS A 118 5.30 15.45 5.83
CA HIS A 118 6.38 15.48 4.85
C HIS A 118 5.82 15.49 3.42
N TRP A 119 4.90 14.59 3.09
CA TRP A 119 4.26 14.53 1.77
C TRP A 119 3.48 15.81 1.43
N GLU A 120 2.81 16.42 2.40
CA GLU A 120 2.12 17.70 2.22
C GLU A 120 3.07 18.83 1.79
N LYS A 121 4.31 18.82 2.30
CA LYS A 121 5.34 19.81 1.92
C LYS A 121 5.97 19.54 0.55
N GLU A 122 6.10 18.26 0.18
CA GLU A 122 6.76 17.86 -1.07
C GLU A 122 5.82 17.84 -2.28
N SER A 123 4.52 17.62 -2.08
CA SER A 123 3.56 17.40 -3.15
C SER A 123 2.23 18.09 -2.84
N ASP A 124 2.07 19.30 -3.37
CA ASP A 124 0.82 20.08 -3.30
C ASP A 124 -0.17 19.68 -4.41
N THR A 125 -0.47 18.39 -4.48
CA THR A 125 -1.41 17.82 -5.47
C THR A 125 -2.69 17.36 -4.78
N LYS A 126 -3.83 17.43 -5.49
CA LYS A 126 -5.11 16.95 -4.96
C LYS A 126 -5.08 15.44 -4.67
N GLU A 127 -4.25 14.69 -5.39
CA GLU A 127 -3.99 13.27 -5.21
C GLU A 127 -3.33 13.01 -3.85
N THR A 128 -2.23 13.71 -3.53
CA THR A 128 -1.54 13.61 -2.24
C THR A 128 -2.44 14.05 -1.09
N GLN A 129 -3.13 15.18 -1.24
CA GLN A 129 -4.07 15.69 -0.23
C GLN A 129 -5.19 14.68 0.08
N TYR A 130 -5.68 13.99 -0.94
CA TYR A 130 -6.68 12.94 -0.75
C TYR A 130 -6.12 11.76 0.05
N ILE A 131 -4.92 11.29 -0.29
CA ILE A 131 -4.27 10.18 0.42
C ILE A 131 -4.06 10.55 1.88
N ILE A 132 -3.55 11.74 2.17
CA ILE A 132 -3.30 12.25 3.53
C ILE A 132 -4.60 12.29 4.34
N LYS A 133 -5.66 12.90 3.79
CA LYS A 133 -6.97 12.94 4.45
C LYS A 133 -7.47 11.54 4.80
N ARG A 134 -7.29 10.59 3.89
CA ARG A 134 -7.70 9.19 4.09
C ARG A 134 -6.81 8.50 5.12
N ALA A 135 -5.50 8.71 5.10
CA ALA A 135 -4.52 8.13 6.03
C ALA A 135 -4.79 8.52 7.49
N LEU A 136 -5.19 9.78 7.72
CA LEU A 136 -5.33 10.36 9.06
C LEU A 136 -6.74 10.22 9.67
N ARG A 137 -7.70 9.64 8.94
CA ARG A 137 -9.13 9.62 9.31
C ARG A 137 -9.45 8.99 10.67
N THR A 138 -8.59 8.12 11.21
CA THR A 138 -8.78 7.52 12.54
C THR A 138 -8.03 8.21 13.67
N ILE A 139 -7.06 9.09 13.37
CA ILE A 139 -6.26 9.77 14.41
C ILE A 139 -6.59 11.27 14.55
N VAL A 140 -7.35 11.85 13.62
CA VAL A 140 -7.82 13.25 13.68
C VAL A 140 -9.27 13.33 14.19
N LYS A 141 -9.64 12.45 15.12
CA LYS A 141 -10.91 12.54 15.84
C LYS A 141 -10.78 13.41 17.07
#